data_AF-A0A925VAX1-F1
#
_entry.id   AF-A0A925VAX1-F1
#
_cell.length_a   1.000
_cell.length_b   1.000
_cell.length_c   1.000
_cell.angle_alpha   90.00
_cell.angle_beta   90.00
_cell.angle_gamma   90.00
#
_symmetry.space_group_name_H-M   'P 1'
#
loop_
_entity.id
_entity.type
_entity.pdbx_description
1 polymer ?
#
loop_
_entity_poly.entity_id
_entity_poly.type
_entity_poly.pdbx_seq_one_letter_code
_entity_poly.pdbx_strand_id
1 'polypeptide(L)'
;AKWTGTTKTTKTNFADIAFDFAEAGRFRVEAYIAGPHNTTKQAKYKVQHADGLASVTINQSTRNGWSIIGDFNFDAGTGQGMSLADATGESNSLGRHVVFDSVRVTLIGPQQANAAPAGDEDDDGANWPGDLERGDAEQGCSVVPGASTSPWWCMLMLAGLARRRRFGARRRANG
;
A
#
# COMPACT_ATOMS: atom_id res chain seq x y z
N ALA A 1 -7.61 -23.26 0.59
CA ALA A 1 -7.44 -22.26 -0.47
C ALA A 1 -8.72 -22.01 -1.25
N LYS A 2 -8.85 -20.81 -1.82
CA LYS A 2 -9.79 -20.42 -2.89
C LYS A 2 -9.02 -19.95 -4.11
N TRP A 3 -9.63 -20.02 -5.29
CA TRP A 3 -9.03 -19.59 -6.54
C TRP A 3 -10.05 -18.93 -7.45
N THR A 4 -9.55 -18.16 -8.42
CA THR A 4 -10.34 -17.51 -9.47
C THR A 4 -9.53 -17.44 -10.76
N GLY A 5 -10.21 -17.32 -11.90
CA GLY A 5 -9.56 -17.05 -13.19
C GLY A 5 -8.92 -15.67 -13.22
N THR A 6 -7.73 -15.55 -13.81
CA THR A 6 -7.03 -14.27 -13.95
C THR A 6 -7.63 -13.41 -15.06
N THR A 7 -7.66 -12.10 -14.84
CA THR A 7 -7.96 -11.10 -15.86
C THR A 7 -6.71 -10.29 -16.22
N LYS A 8 -6.73 -9.67 -17.41
CA LYS A 8 -5.66 -8.77 -17.84
C LYS A 8 -5.63 -7.46 -17.05
N THR A 9 -6.77 -6.83 -16.79
CA THR A 9 -6.84 -5.47 -16.21
C THR A 9 -7.97 -5.26 -15.20
N THR A 10 -9.11 -5.95 -15.35
CA THR A 10 -10.29 -5.71 -14.51
C THR A 10 -10.23 -6.50 -13.21
N LYS A 11 -10.09 -5.83 -12.05
CA LYS A 11 -10.27 -6.43 -10.71
C LYS A 11 -11.74 -6.84 -10.58
N THR A 12 -12.03 -8.15 -10.58
CA THR A 12 -13.39 -8.68 -10.37
C THR A 12 -13.48 -9.43 -9.04
N ASN A 13 -12.46 -10.24 -8.72
CA ASN A 13 -12.34 -10.99 -7.48
C ASN A 13 -11.05 -10.61 -6.77
N PHE A 14 -11.10 -10.56 -5.44
CA PHE A 14 -9.98 -10.11 -4.64
C PHE A 14 -10.06 -10.58 -3.19
N ALA A 15 -8.92 -10.52 -2.51
CA ALA A 15 -8.81 -10.56 -1.07
C ALA A 15 -8.09 -9.28 -0.63
N ASP A 16 -8.71 -8.51 0.25
CA ASP A 16 -8.10 -7.39 0.95
C ASP A 16 -8.03 -7.80 2.45
N ILE A 17 -6.82 -7.78 3.03
CA ILE A 17 -6.51 -8.29 4.38
C ILE A 17 -5.97 -7.12 5.19
N ALA A 18 -6.74 -6.67 6.19
CA ALA A 18 -6.27 -5.68 7.15
C ALA A 18 -5.35 -6.34 8.18
N PHE A 19 -4.31 -5.62 8.59
CA PHE A 19 -3.48 -5.96 9.75
C PHE A 19 -3.76 -4.98 10.89
N ASP A 20 -3.63 -5.47 12.11
CA ASP A 20 -3.69 -4.69 13.35
C ASP A 20 -2.50 -5.13 14.22
N PHE A 21 -1.55 -4.23 14.45
CA PHE A 21 -0.30 -4.53 15.15
C PHE A 21 -0.28 -3.87 16.53
N ALA A 22 0.00 -4.65 17.58
CA ALA A 22 0.08 -4.11 18.94
C ALA A 22 1.28 -3.17 19.15
N GLU A 23 2.34 -3.34 18.35
CA GLU A 23 3.58 -2.57 18.41
C GLU A 23 4.15 -2.35 17.00
N ALA A 24 4.90 -1.26 16.81
CA ALA A 24 5.59 -0.99 15.56
C ALA A 24 6.83 -1.89 15.42
N GLY A 25 7.13 -2.36 14.20
CA GLY A 25 8.19 -3.34 14.00
C GLY A 25 8.44 -3.67 12.53
N ARG A 26 9.52 -4.42 12.28
CA ARG A 26 9.80 -5.02 10.97
C ARG A 26 9.20 -6.42 10.95
N PHE A 27 8.24 -6.66 10.05
CA PHE A 27 7.56 -7.95 9.92
C PHE A 27 7.84 -8.60 8.57
N ARG A 28 8.06 -9.91 8.60
CA ARG A 28 8.02 -10.77 7.41
C ARG A 28 6.57 -11.09 7.08
N VAL A 29 6.15 -10.82 5.86
CA VAL A 29 4.84 -11.17 5.30
C VAL A 29 4.99 -12.38 4.38
N GLU A 30 4.20 -13.41 4.62
CA GLU A 30 4.15 -14.64 3.83
C GLU A 30 2.72 -14.99 3.44
N ALA A 31 2.55 -15.52 2.23
CA ALA A 31 1.27 -16.08 1.77
C ALA A 31 1.41 -17.59 1.54
N TYR A 32 0.36 -18.35 1.89
CA TYR A 32 0.29 -19.77 1.55
C TYR A 32 -0.30 -19.94 0.14
N ILE A 33 0.51 -20.49 -0.78
CA ILE A 33 0.12 -20.76 -2.17
C ILE A 33 -0.19 -22.26 -2.28
N ALA A 34 -1.46 -22.63 -2.32
CA ALA A 34 -1.87 -24.03 -2.45
C ALA A 34 -2.01 -24.46 -3.92
N GLY A 35 -1.41 -25.59 -4.28
CA GLY A 35 -1.74 -26.28 -5.53
C GLY A 35 -3.14 -26.94 -5.51
N PRO A 36 -3.65 -27.39 -6.67
CA PRO A 36 -3.02 -27.38 -8.00
C PRO A 36 -3.43 -26.17 -8.89
N HIS A 37 -4.30 -25.29 -8.41
CA HIS A 37 -4.87 -24.18 -9.21
C HIS A 37 -3.99 -22.90 -9.21
N ASN A 38 -2.74 -22.99 -8.82
CA ASN A 38 -1.80 -21.88 -8.62
C ASN A 38 -1.10 -21.43 -9.93
N THR A 39 -1.82 -21.31 -11.06
CA THR A 39 -1.20 -21.29 -12.40
C THR A 39 -0.79 -19.89 -12.93
N THR A 40 -1.10 -18.81 -12.22
CA THR A 40 -0.60 -17.47 -12.55
C THR A 40 0.91 -17.37 -12.39
N LYS A 41 1.56 -16.63 -13.31
CA LYS A 41 2.99 -16.25 -13.19
C LYS A 41 3.17 -14.82 -12.69
N GLN A 42 2.07 -14.09 -12.43
CA GLN A 42 2.05 -12.64 -12.19
C GLN A 42 1.07 -12.26 -11.06
N ALA A 43 1.01 -13.03 -9.98
CA ALA A 43 0.20 -12.66 -8.81
C ALA A 43 0.79 -11.40 -8.17
N LYS A 44 0.05 -10.28 -8.26
CA LYS A 44 0.46 -8.97 -7.73
C LYS A 44 -0.09 -8.78 -6.33
N TYR A 45 0.74 -9.09 -5.34
CA TYR A 45 0.48 -8.77 -3.94
C TYR A 45 0.82 -7.29 -3.72
N LYS A 46 -0.12 -6.50 -3.20
CA LYS A 46 0.14 -5.12 -2.79
C LYS A 46 0.12 -5.04 -1.28
N VAL A 47 1.18 -4.50 -0.67
CA VAL A 47 1.31 -4.38 0.79
C VAL A 47 1.31 -2.90 1.14
N GLN A 48 0.37 -2.47 1.97
CA GLN A 48 0.38 -1.14 2.57
C GLN A 48 1.10 -1.25 3.92
N HIS A 49 2.24 -0.58 4.04
CA HIS A 49 3.15 -0.61 5.19
C HIS A 49 3.54 0.84 5.56
N ALA A 50 4.39 1.02 6.59
CA ALA A 50 4.77 2.33 7.11
C ALA A 50 5.44 3.23 6.04
N ASP A 51 6.27 2.62 5.20
CA ASP A 51 7.04 3.30 4.16
C ASP A 51 6.24 3.52 2.84
N GLY A 52 4.96 3.12 2.81
CA GLY A 52 4.06 3.29 1.67
C GLY A 52 3.46 2.00 1.12
N LEU A 53 3.25 1.97 -0.21
CA LEU A 53 2.60 0.86 -0.92
C LEU A 53 3.60 0.09 -1.78
N ALA A 54 4.06 -1.06 -1.30
CA ALA A 54 4.83 -2.00 -2.12
C ALA A 54 3.92 -2.82 -3.05
N SER A 55 4.45 -3.20 -4.22
CA SER A 55 3.82 -4.16 -5.13
C SER A 55 4.80 -5.27 -5.49
N VAL A 56 4.53 -6.50 -5.02
CA VAL A 56 5.37 -7.68 -5.22
C VAL A 56 4.69 -8.64 -6.19
N THR A 57 5.41 -9.00 -7.26
CA THR A 57 4.92 -9.96 -8.26
C THR A 57 5.48 -11.35 -7.97
N ILE A 58 4.61 -12.31 -7.68
CA ILE A 58 4.98 -13.71 -7.44
C ILE A 58 4.50 -14.60 -8.58
N ASN A 59 5.40 -15.45 -9.06
CA ASN A 59 5.04 -16.59 -9.90
C ASN A 59 4.48 -17.72 -9.02
N GLN A 60 3.15 -17.82 -8.91
CA GLN A 60 2.52 -18.87 -8.12
C GLN A 60 2.74 -20.27 -8.74
N SER A 61 2.90 -20.38 -10.06
CA SER A 61 3.03 -21.67 -10.78
C SER A 61 4.30 -22.45 -10.45
N THR A 62 5.23 -21.86 -9.69
CA THR A 62 6.47 -22.49 -9.22
C THR A 62 6.55 -22.55 -7.69
N ARG A 63 5.43 -22.36 -6.98
CA ARG A 63 5.34 -22.34 -5.51
C ARG A 63 4.26 -23.31 -5.02
N ASN A 64 4.51 -24.00 -3.93
CA ASN A 64 3.49 -24.76 -3.20
C ASN A 64 3.84 -24.68 -1.70
N GLY A 65 2.92 -24.18 -0.88
CA GLY A 65 3.16 -23.85 0.52
C GLY A 65 3.47 -22.38 0.78
N TRP A 66 4.09 -22.10 1.94
CA TRP A 66 4.46 -20.74 2.36
C TRP A 66 5.47 -20.11 1.41
N SER A 67 5.20 -18.88 0.98
CA SER A 67 6.09 -18.07 0.16
C SER A 67 6.22 -16.67 0.75
N ILE A 68 7.46 -16.22 0.91
CA ILE A 68 7.78 -14.86 1.36
C ILE A 68 7.32 -13.86 0.30
N ILE A 69 6.51 -12.88 0.73
CA ILE A 69 6.11 -11.71 -0.06
C ILE A 69 7.16 -10.61 0.14
N GLY A 70 7.59 -10.39 1.38
CA GLY A 70 8.67 -9.47 1.71
C GLY A 70 8.80 -9.24 3.20
N ASP A 71 9.77 -8.41 3.58
CA ASP A 71 9.94 -7.90 4.93
C ASP A 71 9.68 -6.39 4.88
N PHE A 72 8.78 -5.87 5.73
CA PHE A 72 8.32 -4.47 5.70
C PHE A 72 8.24 -3.88 7.12
N ASN A 73 8.36 -2.55 7.24
CA ASN A 73 8.09 -1.83 8.47
C ASN A 73 6.58 -1.62 8.63
N PHE A 74 6.02 -1.92 9.80
CA PHE A 74 4.62 -1.65 10.13
C PHE A 74 4.54 -0.87 11.43
N ASP A 75 3.60 0.06 11.50
CA ASP A 75 3.37 0.88 12.69
C ASP A 75 2.36 0.17 13.61
N ALA A 76 2.24 0.63 14.85
CA ALA A 76 1.20 0.13 15.75
C ALA A 76 -0.20 0.58 15.28
N GLY A 77 -1.19 -0.31 15.40
CA GLY A 77 -2.58 -0.10 15.05
C GLY A 77 -2.96 -0.61 13.65
N THR A 78 -3.95 0.06 13.05
CA THR A 78 -4.66 -0.39 11.84
C THR A 78 -4.38 0.53 10.64
N GLY A 79 -5.01 0.24 9.48
CA GLY A 79 -4.84 1.00 8.23
C GLY A 79 -3.73 0.45 7.33
N GLN A 80 -3.03 -0.58 7.80
CA GLN A 80 -2.00 -1.33 7.07
C GLN A 80 -2.56 -2.71 6.68
N GLY A 81 -1.94 -3.38 5.71
CA GLY A 81 -2.51 -4.62 5.19
C GLY A 81 -1.91 -5.12 3.88
N MET A 82 -2.52 -6.15 3.32
CA MET A 82 -2.16 -6.72 2.02
C MET A 82 -3.40 -6.95 1.15
N SER A 83 -3.28 -6.76 -0.16
CA SER A 83 -4.33 -7.14 -1.13
C SER A 83 -3.78 -8.01 -2.26
N LEU A 84 -4.64 -8.88 -2.80
CA LEU A 84 -4.41 -9.68 -3.99
C LEU A 84 -5.67 -9.66 -4.87
N ALA A 85 -5.51 -9.55 -6.18
CA ALA A 85 -6.60 -9.47 -7.15
C ALA A 85 -6.37 -10.41 -8.34
N ASP A 86 -7.45 -10.74 -9.05
CA ASP A 86 -7.40 -11.49 -10.32
C ASP A 86 -6.82 -10.70 -11.50
N ALA A 87 -6.75 -9.37 -11.41
CA ALA A 87 -6.11 -8.46 -12.36
C ALA A 87 -4.57 -8.58 -12.36
N THR A 88 -4.06 -9.74 -12.77
CA THR A 88 -2.63 -10.07 -12.79
C THR A 88 -1.85 -9.37 -13.92
N GLY A 89 -2.52 -9.00 -15.02
CA GLY A 89 -1.84 -8.56 -16.25
C GLY A 89 -1.73 -9.66 -17.31
N GLU A 90 -1.99 -10.93 -16.95
CA GLU A 90 -1.95 -12.05 -17.88
C GLU A 90 -3.20 -12.06 -18.78
N SER A 91 -3.07 -12.47 -20.04
CA SER A 91 -4.21 -12.55 -20.96
C SER A 91 -5.22 -13.59 -20.48
N ASN A 92 -6.51 -13.22 -20.45
CA ASN A 92 -7.62 -14.12 -20.11
C ASN A 92 -7.60 -15.42 -20.94
N SER A 93 -7.13 -15.36 -22.19
CA SER A 93 -7.01 -16.52 -23.09
C SER A 93 -6.01 -17.58 -22.62
N LEU A 94 -5.18 -17.30 -21.62
CA LEU A 94 -4.22 -18.26 -21.06
C LEU A 94 -4.85 -19.22 -20.03
N GLY A 95 -6.13 -19.02 -19.65
CA GLY A 95 -6.85 -19.92 -18.74
C GLY A 95 -6.18 -20.06 -17.35
N ARG A 96 -5.52 -19.00 -16.89
CA ARG A 96 -4.75 -19.02 -15.64
C ARG A 96 -5.61 -18.73 -14.44
N HIS A 97 -5.14 -19.19 -13.30
CA HIS A 97 -5.81 -19.07 -12.02
C HIS A 97 -4.87 -18.43 -11.00
N VAL A 98 -5.40 -17.52 -10.18
CA VAL A 98 -4.74 -17.01 -8.98
C VAL A 98 -5.35 -17.65 -7.74
N VAL A 99 -4.50 -18.05 -6.80
CA VAL A 99 -4.88 -18.70 -5.54
C VAL A 99 -4.66 -17.74 -4.38
N PHE A 100 -5.55 -17.79 -3.40
CA PHE A 100 -5.38 -17.23 -2.07
C PHE A 100 -5.80 -18.26 -1.01
N ASP A 101 -5.13 -18.27 0.14
CA ASP A 101 -5.51 -19.15 1.27
C ASP A 101 -5.37 -18.44 2.61
N SER A 102 -4.13 -18.23 3.04
CA SER A 102 -3.79 -17.66 4.35
C SER A 102 -2.56 -16.77 4.26
N VAL A 103 -2.47 -15.84 5.21
CA VAL A 103 -1.34 -14.93 5.38
C VAL A 103 -0.70 -15.21 6.74
N ARG A 104 0.62 -15.16 6.82
CA ARG A 104 1.38 -15.14 8.08
C ARG A 104 2.19 -13.85 8.13
N VAL A 105 2.13 -13.18 9.27
CA VAL A 105 2.99 -12.05 9.62
C VAL A 105 3.85 -12.45 10.81
N THR A 106 5.16 -12.24 10.72
CA THR A 106 6.13 -12.64 11.76
C THR A 106 7.01 -11.45 12.09
N LEU A 107 7.03 -11.01 13.35
CA LEU A 107 7.98 -9.99 13.81
C LEU A 107 9.41 -10.55 13.68
N ILE A 108 10.29 -9.79 13.03
CA ILE A 108 11.69 -10.18 12.78
C ILE A 108 12.71 -9.15 13.27
N GLY A 109 12.24 -8.04 13.85
CA GLY A 109 13.09 -7.02 14.47
C GLY A 109 12.34 -5.71 14.71
N PRO A 110 13.00 -4.72 15.34
CA PRO A 110 12.45 -3.36 15.45
C PRO A 110 12.28 -2.74 14.04
N GLN A 111 11.41 -1.73 13.96
CA GLN A 111 11.24 -0.90 12.76
C GLN A 111 12.58 -0.32 12.34
N GLN A 112 12.96 -0.51 11.08
CA GLN A 112 14.20 0.03 10.53
C GLN A 112 13.94 1.42 9.97
N ALA A 113 14.78 2.39 10.31
CA ALA A 113 14.78 3.66 9.59
C ALA A 113 15.08 3.36 8.11
N ASN A 114 14.23 3.89 7.22
CA ASN A 114 14.59 3.94 5.80
C ASN A 114 15.89 4.72 5.71
N ALA A 115 16.91 4.12 5.07
CA ALA A 115 18.07 4.88 4.67
C ALA A 115 17.55 6.06 3.85
N ALA A 116 17.83 7.29 4.29
CA ALA A 116 17.77 8.42 3.38
C ALA A 116 18.58 8.02 2.13
N PRO A 117 18.14 8.40 0.91
CA PRO A 117 19.03 8.26 -0.23
C PRO A 117 20.36 8.87 0.18
N ALA A 118 21.45 8.09 0.07
CA ALA A 118 22.76 8.57 0.45
C ALA A 118 22.95 9.90 -0.25
N GLY A 119 23.11 10.97 0.55
CA GLY A 119 23.47 12.25 -0.01
C GLY A 119 24.68 12.03 -0.87
N ASP A 120 24.63 12.59 -2.06
CA ASP A 120 25.78 12.99 -2.83
C ASP A 120 26.62 13.94 -1.97
N GLU A 121 27.38 13.35 -1.04
CA GLU A 121 28.49 13.94 -0.33
C GLU A 121 29.61 14.17 -1.34
N ASP A 122 29.43 15.21 -2.16
CA ASP A 122 30.51 15.84 -2.91
C ASP A 122 31.51 16.39 -1.87
N ASP A 123 32.50 15.56 -1.52
CA ASP A 123 33.66 15.89 -0.69
C ASP A 123 34.60 16.83 -1.46
N ASP A 124 34.24 18.12 -1.55
CA ASP A 124 35.14 19.17 -2.00
C ASP A 124 35.95 19.74 -0.82
N GLY A 125 36.89 18.93 -0.31
CA GLY A 125 37.77 19.23 0.83
C GLY A 125 38.65 20.49 0.69
N ALA A 126 38.03 21.66 0.75
CA ALA A 126 38.64 22.98 0.66
C ALA A 126 39.00 23.51 2.05
N ASN A 127 40.25 23.27 2.46
CA ASN A 127 40.86 23.95 3.60
C ASN A 127 41.06 25.45 3.29
N TRP A 128 40.13 26.30 3.72
CA TRP A 128 40.19 27.75 3.54
C TRP A 128 41.18 28.41 4.52
N PRO A 129 42.23 29.12 4.05
CA PRO A 129 42.99 30.03 4.90
C PRO A 129 42.10 31.22 5.27
N GLY A 130 42.10 31.59 6.55
CA GLY A 130 41.38 32.76 7.03
C GLY A 130 42.02 34.09 6.59
N ASP A 131 41.23 35.15 6.70
CA ASP A 131 41.50 36.55 6.31
C ASP A 131 41.33 36.86 4.81
N LEU A 132 40.16 37.41 4.46
CA LEU A 132 40.05 38.73 3.81
C LEU A 132 38.67 39.35 4.11
N GLU A 133 38.61 40.68 4.21
CA GLU A 133 37.45 41.42 4.70
C GLU A 133 36.25 41.55 3.73
N ARG A 134 35.06 41.58 4.32
CA ARG A 134 33.92 42.49 4.03
C ARG A 134 33.45 42.62 2.57
N GLY A 135 32.41 41.84 2.25
CA GLY A 135 31.53 42.05 1.09
C GLY A 135 30.09 41.65 1.41
N ASP A 136 29.24 42.65 1.56
CA ASP A 136 27.80 42.58 1.86
C ASP A 136 27.00 41.69 0.88
N ALA A 137 26.46 40.57 1.39
CA ALA A 137 25.35 39.85 0.78
C ALA A 137 24.58 39.04 1.84
N GLU A 138 23.32 39.40 2.09
CA GLU A 138 22.42 38.58 2.90
C GLU A 138 22.06 37.29 2.13
N GLN A 139 22.55 36.15 2.61
CA GLN A 139 22.05 34.82 2.20
C GLN A 139 21.68 34.01 3.44
N GLY A 140 20.55 34.40 4.06
CA GLY A 140 19.98 33.67 5.17
C GLY A 140 19.47 32.29 4.73
N CYS A 141 19.99 31.23 5.33
CA CYS A 141 19.54 29.86 5.09
C CYS A 141 18.10 29.68 5.59
N SER A 142 17.13 29.59 4.68
CA SER A 142 15.73 29.26 4.98
C SER A 142 15.27 28.02 4.21
N VAL A 143 15.84 26.86 4.53
CA VAL A 143 15.23 25.56 4.24
C VAL A 143 14.43 25.10 5.45
N VAL A 144 13.17 25.55 5.51
CA VAL A 144 12.17 24.98 6.43
C VAL A 144 11.94 23.53 5.99
N PRO A 145 12.17 22.51 6.85
CA PRO A 145 11.84 21.13 6.48
C PRO A 145 10.35 21.05 6.19
N GLY A 146 10.02 20.64 4.97
CA GLY A 146 8.63 20.45 4.55
C GLY A 146 7.99 19.36 5.40
N ALA A 147 7.24 19.78 6.43
CA ALA A 147 6.36 18.89 7.16
C ALA A 147 5.36 18.29 6.17
N SER A 148 5.48 16.99 5.90
CA SER A 148 4.51 16.23 5.10
C SER A 148 3.24 15.99 5.91
N THR A 149 2.57 17.07 6.31
CA THR A 149 1.21 17.04 6.83
C THR A 149 0.27 16.87 5.66
N SER A 150 0.13 15.63 5.18
CA SER A 150 -0.74 15.27 4.06
C SER A 150 -2.20 15.69 4.35
N PRO A 151 -2.75 16.73 3.68
CA PRO A 151 -4.01 17.34 4.09
C PRO A 151 -5.12 16.97 3.11
N TRP A 152 -5.62 15.74 3.19
CA TRP A 152 -6.73 15.26 2.36
C TRP A 152 -8.08 15.39 3.06
N TRP A 153 -8.37 16.59 3.56
CA TRP A 153 -9.70 16.99 4.07
C TRP A 153 -9.99 18.46 3.74
N CYS A 154 -11.29 18.79 3.61
CA CYS A 154 -11.88 20.03 3.06
C CYS A 154 -11.82 20.12 1.52
N MET A 155 -12.83 20.59 0.77
CA MET A 155 -14.24 20.99 0.99
C MET A 155 -14.91 21.04 -0.42
N LEU A 156 -16.22 21.16 -0.68
CA LEU A 156 -17.48 21.31 0.08
C LEU A 156 -18.66 20.86 -0.83
N MET A 157 -19.81 20.44 -0.30
CA MET A 157 -21.11 20.63 -1.00
C MET A 157 -22.24 20.96 -0.01
N LEU A 158 -22.57 22.25 0.08
CA LEU A 158 -23.81 22.74 0.69
C LEU A 158 -24.94 22.66 -0.34
N ALA A 159 -25.95 21.83 -0.08
CA ALA A 159 -27.22 21.88 -0.79
C ALA A 159 -28.37 21.67 0.21
N GLY A 160 -28.98 22.77 0.66
CA GLY A 160 -30.11 22.72 1.57
C GLY A 160 -31.42 22.40 0.83
N LEU A 161 -32.36 21.73 1.51
CA LEU A 161 -33.81 21.95 1.38
C LEU A 161 -34.57 21.05 2.39
N ALA A 162 -34.80 21.58 3.59
CA ALA A 162 -35.70 20.94 4.55
C ALA A 162 -37.18 21.10 4.12
N ARG A 163 -37.68 20.23 3.24
CA ARG A 163 -39.12 20.13 2.95
C ARG A 163 -39.75 18.91 3.61
N ARG A 164 -40.21 19.10 4.86
CA ARG A 164 -41.17 18.20 5.51
C ARG A 164 -42.50 18.22 4.75
N ARG A 165 -42.89 17.13 4.07
CA ARG A 165 -44.30 16.82 3.79
C ARG A 165 -44.56 15.31 3.90
N ARG A 166 -45.30 14.93 4.95
CA ARG A 166 -45.90 13.59 5.07
C ARG A 166 -47.17 13.56 4.21
N PHE A 167 -47.16 12.76 3.14
CA PHE A 167 -48.32 12.18 2.47
C PHE A 167 -47.87 10.80 1.98
N GLY A 168 -48.58 9.68 2.12
CA GLY A 168 -49.97 9.52 2.57
C GLY A 168 -50.86 8.98 1.47
N ALA A 169 -50.64 7.74 1.00
CA ALA A 169 -51.64 6.91 0.31
C ALA A 169 -51.11 5.49 0.02
N ARG A 170 -51.85 4.46 0.49
CA ARG A 170 -52.18 3.29 -0.34
C ARG A 170 -53.66 2.99 -0.11
N ARG A 171 -54.50 3.27 -1.10
CA ARG A 171 -55.93 2.92 -1.09
C ARG A 171 -56.10 1.44 -1.44
N ARG A 172 -57.11 0.81 -0.83
CA ARG A 172 -57.75 -0.39 -1.36
C ARG A 172 -58.48 -0.07 -2.67
N ALA A 173 -58.46 -1.01 -3.61
CA ALA A 173 -59.66 -1.47 -4.33
C ALA A 173 -59.30 -2.71 -5.16
N ASN A 174 -59.89 -3.86 -4.83
CA ASN A 174 -60.29 -4.87 -5.79
C ASN A 174 -61.77 -5.13 -5.50
N GLY A 175 -62.59 -5.03 -6.53
CA GLY A 175 -63.99 -5.40 -6.61
C GLY A 175 -64.24 -5.93 -8.01
#